data_AF-A0A6A4GUX4-F1
#
_entry.id   AF-A0A6A4GUX4-F1
#
_cell.length_a   1.000
_cell.length_b   1.000
_cell.length_c   1.000
_cell.angle_alpha   90.00
_cell.angle_beta   90.00
_cell.angle_gamma   90.00
#
_symmetry.space_group_name_H-M   'P 1'
#
loop_
_entity.id
_entity.type
_entity.pdbx_description
1 polymer ?
#
loop_
_entity_poly.entity_id
_entity_poly.type
_entity_poly.pdbx_seq_one_letter_code
_entity_poly.pdbx_strand_id
1 'polypeptide(L)'
;MGLLCRHDRVLWLVNMTTPGERQHYAITLVDTLFDHLPDDWSVGLLYDIACQLERSCVKWGFLEQERLRCLSFAILVFHAFGHGWPCQCIYHPRKCKGFGLCDGEGCERFWHSISKLIAYLRVCGVSFFCSFRQRINLADKSFYRTFYTAPPTVYTH
;
A
#
# COMPACT_ATOMS: atom_id res chain seq x y z
N MET A 1 -2.18 3.48 -6.77
CA MET A 1 -1.36 3.23 -5.58
C MET A 1 -0.08 2.53 -6.00
N GLY A 2 1.00 2.64 -5.23
CA GLY A 2 2.27 1.96 -5.51
C GLY A 2 2.90 1.35 -4.26
N LEU A 3 3.73 0.32 -4.47
CA LEU A 3 4.61 -0.24 -3.46
C LEU A 3 6.06 0.09 -3.82
N LEU A 4 6.76 0.71 -2.89
CA LEU A 4 8.14 1.14 -3.07
C LEU A 4 9.03 0.48 -2.02
N CYS A 5 10.28 0.20 -2.39
CA CYS A 5 11.28 -0.21 -1.41
C CYS A 5 11.81 1.00 -0.64
N ARG A 6 12.56 0.73 0.44
CA ARG A 6 13.23 1.74 1.29
C ARG A 6 14.19 2.69 0.57
N HIS A 7 14.55 2.41 -0.69
CA HIS A 7 15.41 3.24 -1.53
C HIS A 7 14.60 4.06 -2.55
N ASP A 8 13.29 4.20 -2.32
CA ASP A 8 12.35 4.93 -3.17
C ASP A 8 12.31 4.43 -4.62
N ARG A 9 12.52 3.12 -4.78
CA ARG A 9 12.35 2.44 -6.07
C ARG A 9 11.00 1.75 -6.09
N VAL A 10 10.23 2.03 -7.14
CA VAL A 10 8.95 1.38 -7.39
C VAL A 10 9.18 -0.10 -7.65
N LEU A 11 8.51 -0.93 -6.86
CA LEU A 11 8.49 -2.37 -7.04
C LEU A 11 7.27 -2.77 -7.89
N TRP A 12 6.08 -2.32 -7.47
CA TRP A 12 4.81 -2.54 -8.17
C TRP A 12 3.92 -1.31 -8.13
N LEU A 13 3.13 -1.12 -9.19
CA LEU A 13 1.99 -0.20 -9.20
C LEU A 13 0.69 -0.99 -9.37
N VAL A 14 -0.36 -0.51 -8.74
CA VAL A 14 -1.72 -1.05 -8.92
C VAL A 14 -2.62 0.01 -9.52
N ASN A 15 -3.36 -0.39 -10.56
CA ASN A 15 -4.33 0.46 -11.21
C ASN A 15 -5.61 0.57 -10.36
N MET A 16 -5.89 1.77 -9.89
CA MET A 16 -7.07 2.07 -9.09
C MET A 16 -8.25 2.32 -10.03
N THR A 17 -9.18 1.36 -10.07
CA THR A 17 -10.36 1.42 -10.95
C THR A 17 -11.63 1.82 -10.21
N THR A 18 -11.59 1.91 -8.89
CA THR A 18 -12.69 2.42 -8.07
C THR A 18 -12.30 3.73 -7.41
N PRO A 19 -13.26 4.63 -7.13
CA PRO A 19 -12.99 5.84 -6.37
C PRO A 19 -12.43 5.52 -4.97
N GLY A 20 -11.42 6.30 -4.57
CA GLY A 20 -10.78 6.23 -3.27
C GLY A 20 -9.68 5.17 -3.16
N GLU A 21 -8.73 5.43 -2.26
CA GLU A 21 -7.72 4.46 -1.87
C GLU A 21 -8.33 3.46 -0.89
N ARG A 22 -8.74 2.31 -1.41
CA ARG A 22 -9.32 1.23 -0.62
C ARG A 22 -8.23 0.27 -0.14
N GLN A 23 -8.39 -0.28 1.06
CA GLN A 23 -7.43 -1.18 1.71
C GLN A 23 -7.03 -2.40 0.85
N HIS A 24 -7.93 -2.91 0.00
CA HIS A 24 -7.65 -4.06 -0.85
C HIS A 24 -6.48 -3.82 -1.83
N TYR A 25 -6.25 -2.57 -2.28
CA TYR A 25 -5.10 -2.26 -3.12
C TYR A 25 -3.77 -2.48 -2.38
N ALA A 26 -3.71 -2.06 -1.11
CA ALA A 26 -2.55 -2.27 -0.26
C ALA A 26 -2.32 -3.77 -0.02
N ILE A 27 -3.39 -4.51 0.27
CA ILE A 27 -3.34 -5.97 0.51
C ILE A 27 -2.81 -6.69 -0.73
N THR A 28 -3.34 -6.40 -1.93
CA THR A 28 -2.85 -7.02 -3.17
C THR A 28 -1.38 -6.75 -3.42
N LEU A 29 -0.90 -5.52 -3.17
CA LEU A 29 0.52 -5.20 -3.33
C LEU A 29 1.40 -5.97 -2.34
N VAL A 30 0.96 -6.11 -1.09
CA VAL A 30 1.66 -6.89 -0.06
C VAL A 30 1.68 -8.37 -0.42
N ASP A 31 0.56 -8.91 -0.89
CA ASP A 31 0.42 -10.31 -1.31
C ASP A 31 1.37 -10.63 -2.48
N THR A 32 1.36 -9.78 -3.50
CA THR A 32 2.30 -9.87 -4.64
C THR A 32 3.76 -9.76 -4.19
N LEU A 33 4.07 -8.94 -3.19
CA LEU A 33 5.43 -8.86 -2.64
C LEU A 33 5.85 -10.20 -2.04
N PHE A 34 5.00 -10.81 -1.21
CA PHE A 34 5.31 -12.09 -0.56
C PHE A 34 5.44 -13.25 -1.56
N ASP A 35 4.72 -13.23 -2.69
CA ASP A 35 4.90 -14.22 -3.76
C ASP A 35 6.32 -14.21 -4.39
N HIS A 36 7.07 -13.13 -4.18
CA HIS A 36 8.42 -12.94 -4.69
C HIS A 36 9.50 -12.92 -3.61
N LEU A 37 9.14 -13.13 -2.34
CA LEU A 37 10.08 -13.18 -1.23
C LEU A 37 10.12 -14.59 -0.62
N PRO A 38 11.26 -14.99 -0.01
CA PRO A 38 11.29 -16.19 0.81
C PRO A 38 10.35 -16.09 2.03
N ASP A 39 9.73 -17.22 2.41
CA ASP A 39 8.71 -17.27 3.48
C ASP A 39 9.27 -16.89 4.88
N ASP A 40 10.58 -17.02 5.08
CA ASP A 40 11.28 -16.74 6.33
C ASP A 40 11.67 -15.26 6.49
N TRP A 41 11.45 -14.42 5.48
CA TRP A 41 11.83 -13.02 5.51
C TRP A 41 10.86 -12.15 6.30
N SER A 42 11.39 -11.38 7.25
CA SER A 42 10.63 -10.34 7.93
C SER A 42 10.60 -9.03 7.13
N VAL A 43 9.41 -8.50 6.88
CA VAL A 43 9.17 -7.30 6.07
C VAL A 43 8.53 -6.20 6.92
N GLY A 44 9.03 -4.97 6.81
CA GLY A 44 8.40 -3.79 7.41
C GLY A 44 7.57 -3.00 6.39
N LEU A 45 6.30 -2.77 6.69
CA LEU A 45 5.38 -1.98 5.88
C LEU A 45 5.12 -0.61 6.51
N LEU A 46 5.44 0.45 5.77
CA LEU A 46 5.04 1.83 6.09
C LEU A 46 3.80 2.19 5.26
N TYR A 47 2.71 2.52 5.95
CA TYR A 47 1.45 2.88 5.27
C TYR A 47 0.63 3.88 6.10
N ASP A 48 -0.02 4.84 5.44
CA ASP A 48 -0.77 5.94 6.06
C ASP A 48 -1.73 5.45 7.14
N ILE A 49 -2.50 4.41 6.81
CA ILE A 49 -3.47 3.79 7.70
C ILE A 49 -3.06 2.39 8.12
N ALA A 50 -1.75 2.15 8.31
CA ALA A 50 -1.21 0.85 8.71
C ALA A 50 -1.90 0.24 9.94
N CYS A 51 -2.23 1.06 10.94
CA CYS A 51 -2.94 0.60 12.13
C CYS A 51 -4.36 0.07 11.85
N GLN A 52 -5.04 0.62 10.85
CA GLN A 52 -6.33 0.11 10.41
C GLN A 52 -6.15 -1.13 9.53
N LEU A 53 -5.13 -1.13 8.68
CA LEU A 53 -4.82 -2.25 7.79
C LEU A 53 -4.47 -3.51 8.60
N GLU A 54 -3.60 -3.42 9.59
CA GLU A 54 -3.26 -4.54 10.47
C GLU A 54 -4.51 -5.08 11.18
N ARG A 55 -5.31 -4.19 11.76
CA ARG A 55 -6.57 -4.57 12.43
C ARG A 55 -7.53 -5.28 11.47
N SER A 56 -7.65 -4.79 10.24
CA SER A 56 -8.46 -5.42 9.20
C SER A 56 -7.94 -6.81 8.84
N CYS A 57 -6.62 -6.97 8.69
CA CYS A 57 -6.00 -8.27 8.38
C CYS A 57 -6.25 -9.29 9.49
N VAL A 58 -6.04 -8.89 10.76
CA VAL A 58 -6.27 -9.77 11.92
C VAL A 58 -7.75 -10.13 12.07
N LYS A 59 -8.66 -9.17 11.88
CA LYS A 59 -10.09 -9.38 12.08
C LYS A 59 -10.74 -10.25 11.00
N TRP A 60 -10.34 -10.05 9.75
CA TRP A 60 -11.02 -10.64 8.59
C TRP A 60 -10.19 -11.73 7.90
N GLY A 61 -8.94 -11.95 8.31
CA GLY A 61 -8.07 -12.95 7.68
C GLY A 61 -7.71 -12.60 6.23
N PHE A 62 -7.49 -11.31 5.93
CA PHE A 62 -7.19 -10.87 4.56
C PHE A 62 -5.80 -11.29 4.06
N LEU A 63 -4.88 -11.58 4.99
CA LEU A 63 -3.56 -12.13 4.69
C LEU A 63 -3.41 -13.45 5.41
N GLU A 64 -2.69 -14.39 4.80
CA GLU A 64 -2.33 -15.66 5.43
C GLU A 64 -1.57 -15.42 6.74
N GLN A 65 -1.84 -16.26 7.75
CA GLN A 65 -1.29 -16.06 9.09
C GLN A 65 0.24 -16.11 9.11
N GLU A 66 0.85 -16.86 8.20
CA GLU A 66 2.30 -16.97 8.03
C GLU A 66 2.88 -15.64 7.52
N ARG A 67 2.31 -15.09 6.43
CA ARG A 67 2.66 -13.76 5.89
C ARG A 67 2.48 -12.66 6.93
N LEU A 68 1.39 -12.70 7.69
CA LEU A 68 1.09 -11.71 8.72
C LEU A 68 2.11 -11.73 9.87
N ARG A 69 2.63 -12.90 10.25
CA ARG A 69 3.68 -13.01 11.29
C ARG A 69 5.01 -12.42 10.83
N CYS A 70 5.29 -12.51 9.54
CA CYS A 70 6.49 -11.97 8.92
C CYS A 70 6.38 -10.45 8.64
N LEU A 71 5.19 -9.86 8.80
CA LEU A 71 4.92 -8.47 8.47
C LEU A 71 4.85 -7.59 9.71
N SER A 72 5.69 -6.55 9.77
CA SER A 72 5.64 -5.49 10.77
C SER A 72 4.97 -4.24 10.19
N PHE A 73 4.03 -3.65 10.91
CA PHE A 73 3.31 -2.45 10.48
C PHE A 73 3.81 -1.19 11.18
N ALA A 74 3.97 -0.11 10.43
CA ALA A 74 4.21 1.23 10.95
C ALA A 74 3.54 2.29 10.08
N ILE A 75 3.24 3.44 10.66
CA ILE A 75 2.65 4.60 9.95
C ILE A 75 3.79 5.52 9.49
N LEU A 76 3.63 6.27 8.40
CA LEU A 76 4.63 7.27 7.98
C LEU A 76 4.86 8.30 9.09
N VAL A 77 6.07 8.85 9.19
CA VAL A 77 6.48 9.69 10.33
C VAL A 77 5.55 10.90 10.52
N PHE A 78 5.21 11.60 9.45
CA PHE A 78 4.30 12.75 9.53
C PHE A 78 2.84 12.33 9.72
N HIS A 79 2.42 11.25 9.06
CA HIS A 79 1.06 10.75 9.15
C HIS A 79 0.71 10.23 10.55
N ALA A 80 1.69 9.70 11.29
CA ALA A 80 1.47 9.21 12.65
C ALA A 80 0.86 10.27 13.56
N PHE A 81 1.26 11.54 13.42
CA PHE A 81 0.70 12.66 14.20
C PHE A 81 -0.76 13.00 13.85
N GLY A 82 -1.23 12.62 12.66
CA GLY A 82 -2.64 12.72 12.28
C GLY A 82 -3.52 11.66 12.93
N HIS A 83 -2.93 10.63 13.54
CA HIS A 83 -3.65 9.57 14.24
C HIS A 83 -3.73 9.84 15.75
N GLY A 84 -4.66 9.16 16.43
CA GLY A 84 -4.79 9.22 17.88
C GLY A 84 -3.52 8.78 18.62
N TRP A 85 -3.35 9.29 19.85
CA TRP A 85 -2.17 9.03 20.69
C TRP A 85 -1.71 7.57 20.76
N PRO A 86 -2.59 6.55 20.89
CA PRO A 86 -2.15 5.16 20.88
C PRO A 86 -1.41 4.75 19.59
N CYS A 87 -1.85 5.29 18.44
CA CYS A 87 -1.20 5.00 17.17
C CYS A 87 0.21 5.61 17.10
N GLN A 88 0.39 6.80 17.67
CA GLN A 88 1.70 7.46 17.77
C GLN A 88 2.67 6.68 18.67
N CYS A 89 2.17 5.99 19.71
CA CYS A 89 3.02 5.20 20.59
C CYS A 89 3.39 3.84 19.98
N ILE A 90 2.45 3.20 19.28
CA ILE A 90 2.59 1.80 18.83
C ILE A 90 3.15 1.72 17.41
N TYR A 91 2.69 2.56 16.49
CA TYR A 91 2.98 2.46 15.06
C TYR A 91 3.95 3.51 14.54
N HIS A 92 4.43 4.42 15.37
CA HIS A 92 5.40 5.41 14.92
C HIS A 92 6.73 4.73 14.56
N PRO A 93 7.34 4.96 13.38
CA PRO A 93 8.49 4.18 12.90
C PRO A 93 9.70 4.22 13.83
N ARG A 94 9.87 5.34 14.56
CA ARG A 94 10.91 5.51 15.59
C ARG A 94 10.71 4.66 16.85
N LYS A 95 9.52 4.08 17.03
CA LYS A 95 9.16 3.19 18.13
C LYS A 95 9.11 1.73 17.68
N CYS A 96 9.01 1.48 16.38
CA CYS A 96 9.01 0.15 15.78
C CYS A 96 10.44 -0.29 15.41
N LYS A 97 10.84 -1.50 15.83
CA LYS A 97 12.13 -2.08 15.41
C LYS A 97 12.11 -2.42 13.92
N GLY A 98 13.26 -2.30 13.25
CA GLY A 98 13.41 -2.66 11.83
C GLY A 98 13.20 -1.53 10.82
N PHE A 99 12.56 -0.42 11.20
CA PHE A 99 12.29 0.69 10.26
C PHE A 99 13.43 1.73 10.18
N GLY A 100 14.36 1.73 11.14
CA GLY A 100 15.53 2.61 11.13
C GLY A 100 15.17 4.10 11.07
N LEU A 101 15.69 4.82 10.09
CA LEU A 101 15.41 6.24 9.87
C LEU A 101 14.44 6.51 8.70
N CYS A 102 13.73 5.49 8.20
CA CYS A 102 12.79 5.67 7.10
C CYS A 102 11.65 6.62 7.50
N ASP A 103 11.34 7.60 6.64
CA ASP A 103 10.22 8.53 6.82
C ASP A 103 8.89 7.94 6.30
N GLY A 104 8.99 7.08 5.28
CA GLY A 104 7.87 6.44 4.60
C GLY A 104 7.30 7.25 3.43
N GLU A 105 7.89 8.40 3.11
CA GLU A 105 7.39 9.38 2.12
C GLU A 105 7.77 9.03 0.66
N GLY A 106 8.17 7.78 0.41
CA GLY A 106 8.69 7.37 -0.89
C GLY A 106 7.64 7.43 -1.99
N CYS A 107 6.40 7.09 -1.65
CA CYS A 107 5.28 7.09 -2.59
C CYS A 107 4.97 8.51 -3.07
N GLU A 108 4.91 9.46 -2.14
CA GLU A 108 4.65 10.88 -2.33
C GLU A 108 5.74 11.50 -3.20
N ARG A 109 7.01 11.20 -2.90
CA ARG A 109 8.16 11.66 -3.68
C ARG A 109 8.14 11.10 -5.11
N PHE A 110 7.80 9.83 -5.27
CA PHE A 110 7.64 9.22 -6.59
C PHE A 110 6.49 9.89 -7.37
N TRP A 111 5.29 10.00 -6.79
CA TRP A 111 4.14 10.63 -7.44
C TRP A 111 4.40 12.10 -7.81
N HIS A 112 5.09 12.83 -6.94
CA HIS A 112 5.52 14.19 -7.24
C HIS A 112 6.44 14.23 -8.48
N SER A 113 7.40 13.30 -8.59
CA SER A 113 8.34 13.25 -9.72
C SER A 113 7.67 12.99 -11.08
N ILE A 114 6.58 12.21 -11.10
CA ILE A 114 5.81 11.89 -12.31
C ILE A 114 4.55 12.75 -12.47
N SER A 115 4.35 13.76 -11.62
CA SER A 115 3.16 14.61 -11.62
C SER A 115 2.89 15.27 -12.98
N LYS A 116 3.94 15.64 -13.70
CA LYS A 116 3.86 16.21 -15.06
C LYS A 116 3.23 15.25 -16.08
N LEU A 117 3.33 13.94 -15.86
CA LEU A 117 2.75 12.90 -16.74
C LEU A 117 1.25 12.72 -16.50
N ILE A 118 0.74 13.09 -15.32
CA ILE A 118 -0.66 12.90 -14.95
C ILE A 118 -1.59 13.63 -15.92
N ALA A 119 -1.25 14.85 -16.33
CA ALA A 119 -2.06 15.64 -17.25
C ALA A 119 -2.25 14.93 -18.60
N TYR A 120 -1.18 14.35 -19.16
CA TYR A 120 -1.23 13.65 -20.44
C TYR A 120 -2.00 12.32 -20.36
N LEU A 121 -1.83 11.58 -19.26
CA LEU A 121 -2.47 10.28 -19.07
C LEU A 121 -3.98 10.39 -18.76
N ARG A 122 -4.46 11.53 -18.25
CA ARG A 122 -5.89 11.77 -18.03
C ARG A 122 -6.68 12.00 -19.33
N VAL A 123 -6.04 12.47 -20.40
CA VAL A 123 -6.71 12.78 -21.69
C VAL A 123 -6.78 11.56 -22.61
N CYS A 124 -5.90 10.56 -22.44
CA CYS A 124 -5.88 9.36 -23.30
C CYS A 124 -7.06 8.39 -23.12
N GLY A 125 -8.02 8.69 -22.22
CA GLY A 125 -9.15 7.83 -21.90
C GLY A 125 -10.26 7.72 -22.96
N VAL A 126 -10.19 8.44 -24.10
CA VAL A 126 -11.29 8.41 -25.10
C VAL A 126 -10.90 7.99 -26.52
N SER A 127 -9.63 7.95 -26.96
CA SER A 127 -9.34 7.40 -28.32
C SER A 127 -7.90 7.07 -28.73
N PHE A 128 -6.86 7.14 -27.89
CA PHE A 128 -5.51 6.80 -28.38
C PHE A 128 -4.74 5.92 -27.40
N PHE A 129 -4.56 4.66 -27.82
CA PHE A 129 -3.64 3.67 -27.26
C PHE A 129 -2.19 4.13 -27.55
N CYS A 130 -1.70 5.15 -26.86
CA CYS A 130 -0.27 5.46 -26.83
C CYS A 130 0.34 4.71 -25.63
N SER A 131 0.95 3.55 -25.91
CA SER A 131 1.66 2.78 -24.89
C SER A 131 2.98 3.47 -24.57
N PHE A 132 2.98 4.34 -23.55
CA PHE A 132 4.22 4.72 -22.88
C PHE A 132 4.67 3.54 -22.02
N ARG A 133 5.50 2.66 -22.59
CA ARG A 133 6.01 1.48 -21.90
C ARG A 133 7.20 1.85 -21.01
N GLN A 134 6.91 2.44 -19.86
CA GLN A 134 7.84 2.40 -18.74
C GLN A 134 7.77 0.97 -18.17
N ARG A 135 8.89 0.25 -18.07
CA ARG A 135 8.92 -1.10 -17.46
C ARG A 135 8.60 -0.96 -15.97
N ILE A 136 7.32 -0.99 -15.64
CA ILE A 136 6.80 -0.96 -14.28
C ILE A 136 5.99 -2.24 -14.11
N ASN A 137 6.26 -3.00 -13.05
CA ASN A 137 5.48 -4.20 -12.76
C ASN A 137 4.09 -3.77 -12.31
N LEU A 138 3.06 -4.28 -12.99
CA LEU A 138 1.68 -4.11 -12.57
C LEU A 138 1.30 -5.34 -11.74
N ALA A 139 0.80 -5.12 -10.53
CA ALA A 139 0.20 -6.20 -9.74
C ALA A 139 -1.13 -6.59 -10.41
N ASP A 140 -1.24 -7.86 -10.84
CA ASP A 140 -2.41 -8.34 -11.58
C ASP A 140 -3.57 -8.72 -10.64
N LYS A 141 -4.74 -8.71 -11.24
CA LYS A 141 -6.04 -8.60 -10.63
C LYS A 141 -6.71 -9.96 -10.35
N SER A 142 -6.07 -11.11 -10.36
CA SER A 142 -6.83 -12.38 -10.31
C SER A 142 -7.57 -12.69 -8.97
N PHE A 143 -7.40 -11.89 -7.91
CA PHE A 143 -7.99 -12.12 -6.57
C PHE A 143 -9.45 -11.62 -6.38
N TYR A 144 -10.09 -10.94 -7.35
CA TYR A 144 -11.39 -10.24 -7.11
C TYR A 144 -12.61 -11.11 -6.74
N ARG A 145 -12.54 -12.44 -6.66
CA ARG A 145 -13.73 -13.25 -6.34
C ARG A 145 -14.07 -13.33 -4.85
N THR A 146 -13.15 -13.00 -3.95
CA THR A 146 -13.35 -13.23 -2.51
C THR A 146 -13.77 -11.97 -1.73
N PHE A 147 -13.54 -10.76 -2.27
CA PHE A 147 -13.78 -9.50 -1.55
C PHE A 147 -15.23 -8.95 -1.61
N TYR A 148 -16.09 -9.51 -2.46
CA TYR A 148 -17.47 -9.00 -2.65
C TYR A 148 -18.52 -9.53 -1.66
N THR A 149 -18.12 -10.31 -0.65
CA THR A 149 -19.06 -10.85 0.37
C THR A 149 -19.09 -10.06 1.68
N ALA A 150 -18.22 -9.07 1.87
CA ALA A 150 -18.25 -8.22 3.07
C ALA A 150 -19.09 -6.95 2.82
N PRO A 151 -20.09 -6.63 3.68
CA PRO A 151 -20.94 -5.46 3.48
C PRO A 151 -20.14 -4.15 3.64
N PRO A 152 -20.49 -3.09 2.87
CA PRO A 152 -19.81 -1.81 2.96
C PRO A 152 -20.09 -1.14 4.33
N THR A 153 -19.05 -0.90 5.12
CA THR A 153 -19.15 -0.01 6.28
C THR A 153 -19.31 1.42 5.79
N VAL A 154 -20.54 1.94 5.89
CA VAL A 154 -20.85 3.35 5.75
C VAL A 154 -20.30 4.07 6.99
N TYR A 155 -19.35 4.98 6.79
CA TYR A 155 -18.92 5.91 7.83
C TYR A 155 -19.91 7.07 7.87
N THR A 156 -20.75 7.14 8.90
CA THR A 156 -21.45 8.37 9.28
C THR A 156 -20.61 9.09 10.33
N HIS A 157 -20.33 10.37 10.06
CA HIS A 157 -19.75 11.34 10.99
C HIS A 157 -20.60 11.51 12.25
#